data_AF-A0A368BRX2-F1
#
_entry.id   AF-A0A368BRX2-F1
#
_cell.length_a   1.000
_cell.length_b   1.000
_cell.length_c   1.000
_cell.angle_alpha   90.00
_cell.angle_beta   90.00
_cell.angle_gamma   90.00
#
_symmetry.space_group_name_H-M   'P 1'
#
loop_
_entity.id
_entity.type
_entity.pdbx_description
1 polymer ?
#
loop_
_entity_poly.entity_id
_entity_poly.type
_entity_poly.pdbx_seq_one_letter_code
_entity_poly.pdbx_strand_id
1 'polypeptide(L)'
;MGNPSLILMPARLSFCLRPLGVILFGVLSGLAPAQVRITTSLSLSEEPAANVLNVTLSAFGIADEESSDLSGAVEATLEINPGADQVSRLTINSANLTATDMSFSLAIGEISVAEVSLNGIEATIATSQVGWVDPATGQFDAGEHEVTLSEGVISGTSVVGEVNENFSESPVSGAGSGTGEVALSRMAIKGNTITYSVVVVLPVEFSNPLQEGVDVRVDSTVQFEGVIEVPLDPFAAWAELQGIPDAPFGGDHDGDGVPNGLLWALGYDADARPTLFAPDPLIPGQVDIIVEHGPAGIRAPILVEGNLNQEGWTALDPFLLLGFENPVPVGEILPTVVLLSGDQNVIRLRVEKP
;
A
#
# COMPACT_ATOMS: atom_id res chain seq x y z
N MET A 1 72.76 49.04 16.61
CA MET A 1 71.78 48.46 17.56
C MET A 1 70.45 49.14 17.28
N GLY A 2 69.35 48.54 16.87
CA GLY A 2 68.99 47.24 16.32
C GLY A 2 67.64 47.47 15.62
N ASN A 3 67.36 46.71 14.56
CA ASN A 3 66.07 46.70 13.86
C ASN A 3 64.96 46.22 14.83
N PRO A 4 63.66 46.57 14.65
CA PRO A 4 62.84 45.65 13.86
C PRO A 4 61.65 46.23 13.09
N SER A 5 61.28 45.41 12.11
CA SER A 5 60.19 45.47 11.15
C SER A 5 58.79 45.34 11.77
N LEU A 6 57.80 45.90 11.07
CA LEU A 6 56.37 45.79 11.35
C LEU A 6 55.90 44.33 11.36
N ILE A 7 55.18 43.96 12.42
CA ILE A 7 54.23 42.85 12.46
C ILE A 7 52.93 43.43 13.02
N LEU A 8 51.84 43.35 12.25
CA LEU A 8 50.49 43.62 12.74
C LEU A 8 49.60 42.43 12.35
N MET A 9 48.97 41.89 13.40
CA MET A 9 48.17 40.66 13.48
C MET A 9 46.92 40.67 12.60
N PRO A 10 46.31 39.48 12.40
CA PRO A 10 44.88 39.35 12.53
C PRO A 10 44.46 38.32 13.58
N ALA A 11 43.24 38.55 14.08
CA ALA A 11 42.62 38.00 15.28
C ALA A 11 42.39 36.48 15.24
N ARG A 12 42.53 35.84 16.41
CA ARG A 12 42.04 34.48 16.67
C ARG A 12 40.57 34.55 17.11
N LEU A 13 39.65 34.00 16.30
CA LEU A 13 38.33 33.60 16.77
C LEU A 13 38.44 32.22 17.44
N SER A 14 38.03 32.14 18.70
CA SER A 14 37.95 30.92 19.48
C SER A 14 36.52 30.37 19.38
N PHE A 15 36.30 29.28 18.64
CA PHE A 15 35.05 28.54 18.66
C PHE A 15 35.11 27.48 19.76
N CYS A 16 34.31 27.66 20.81
CA CYS A 16 34.03 26.64 21.82
C CYS A 16 33.13 25.57 21.21
N LEU A 17 33.65 24.36 20.93
CA LEU A 17 32.83 23.17 20.75
C LEU A 17 32.22 22.78 22.10
N ARG A 18 30.89 22.78 22.20
CA ARG A 18 30.15 22.05 23.23
C ARG A 18 29.90 20.62 22.72
N PRO A 19 30.04 19.58 23.56
CA PRO A 19 29.69 18.22 23.15
C PRO A 19 28.17 18.12 23.06
N LEU A 20 27.65 17.90 21.86
CA LEU A 20 26.26 17.51 21.65
C LEU A 20 26.14 16.06 22.16
N GLY A 21 25.35 15.86 23.21
CA GLY A 21 25.03 14.52 23.71
C GLY A 21 24.31 13.73 22.64
N VAL A 22 24.95 12.68 22.15
CA VAL A 22 24.33 11.66 21.31
C VAL A 22 23.33 10.91 22.20
N ILE A 23 22.04 11.16 22.00
CA ILE A 23 20.98 10.34 22.56
C ILE A 23 21.02 9.03 21.79
N LEU A 24 21.60 8.01 22.42
CA LEU A 24 21.57 6.63 21.95
C LEU A 24 20.12 6.14 22.03
N PHE A 25 19.36 6.28 20.95
CA PHE A 25 18.15 5.48 20.76
C PHE A 25 18.62 4.04 20.58
N GLY A 26 18.57 3.27 21.66
CA GLY A 26 18.62 1.82 21.57
C GLY A 26 17.40 1.37 20.77
N VAL A 27 17.59 1.12 19.49
CA VAL A 27 16.63 0.37 18.68
C VAL A 27 16.63 -1.03 19.27
N LEU A 28 15.70 -1.27 20.19
CA LEU A 28 15.20 -2.62 20.41
C LEU A 28 14.71 -3.07 19.05
N SER A 29 15.50 -3.91 18.38
CA SER A 29 15.08 -4.74 17.27
C SER A 29 14.04 -5.71 17.81
N GLY A 30 12.83 -5.18 18.06
CA GLY A 30 11.64 -5.97 18.27
C GLY A 30 11.40 -6.74 16.99
N LEU A 31 11.35 -8.06 17.11
CA LEU A 31 10.89 -8.98 16.08
C LEU A 31 9.62 -8.40 15.47
N ALA A 32 9.72 -7.79 14.29
CA ALA A 32 8.54 -7.51 13.50
C ALA A 32 8.09 -8.89 13.00
N PRO A 33 6.96 -9.43 13.46
CA PRO A 33 6.48 -10.70 12.96
C PRO A 33 6.32 -10.60 11.44
N ALA A 34 6.72 -11.63 10.70
CA ALA A 34 6.67 -11.51 9.25
C ALA A 34 5.26 -11.32 8.74
N GLN A 35 5.15 -10.29 7.92
CA GLN A 35 3.95 -9.98 7.18
C GLN A 35 3.96 -10.81 5.91
N VAL A 36 2.80 -11.39 5.61
CA VAL A 36 2.54 -12.16 4.41
C VAL A 36 1.63 -11.32 3.53
N ARG A 37 2.10 -10.99 2.34
CA ARG A 37 1.32 -10.26 1.35
C ARG A 37 0.49 -11.25 0.51
N ILE A 38 -0.83 -11.10 0.54
CA ILE A 38 -1.77 -11.97 -0.19
C ILE A 38 -2.70 -11.11 -1.03
N THR A 39 -2.75 -11.39 -2.34
CA THR A 39 -3.75 -10.82 -3.25
C THR A 39 -4.90 -11.81 -3.42
N THR A 40 -6.14 -11.33 -3.27
CA THR A 40 -7.35 -12.15 -3.37
C THR A 40 -8.47 -11.39 -4.06
N SER A 41 -9.47 -12.12 -4.55
CA SER A 41 -10.76 -11.54 -4.89
C SER A 41 -11.71 -11.60 -3.69
N LEU A 42 -12.40 -10.48 -3.42
CA LEU A 42 -13.48 -10.35 -2.45
C LEU A 42 -14.79 -10.06 -3.19
N SER A 43 -15.90 -10.60 -2.70
CA SER A 43 -17.25 -10.31 -3.19
C SER A 43 -17.92 -9.27 -2.30
N LEU A 44 -18.91 -8.56 -2.84
CA LEU A 44 -19.77 -7.73 -1.99
C LEU A 44 -20.57 -8.65 -1.05
N SER A 45 -20.66 -8.23 0.21
CA SER A 45 -21.40 -8.97 1.24
C SER A 45 -22.91 -8.91 1.03
N GLU A 46 -23.62 -9.97 1.45
CA GLU A 46 -25.08 -10.05 1.43
C GLU A 46 -25.74 -9.41 2.68
N GLU A 47 -24.98 -8.72 3.54
CA GLU A 47 -25.52 -8.10 4.75
C GLU A 47 -26.56 -6.99 4.45
N PRO A 48 -27.69 -6.93 5.17
CA PRO A 48 -28.72 -5.93 4.94
C PRO A 48 -28.19 -4.51 5.13
N ALA A 49 -28.54 -3.62 4.19
CA ALA A 49 -28.14 -2.20 4.15
C ALA A 49 -26.64 -1.93 3.90
N ALA A 50 -25.79 -2.97 3.83
CA ALA A 50 -24.47 -2.84 3.22
C ALA A 50 -24.63 -2.81 1.69
N ASN A 51 -23.67 -2.20 1.00
CA ASN A 51 -23.63 -2.15 -0.46
C ASN A 51 -24.84 -1.44 -1.09
N VAL A 52 -25.45 -0.51 -0.37
CA VAL A 52 -26.48 0.39 -0.89
C VAL A 52 -25.88 1.77 -1.07
N LEU A 53 -26.02 2.32 -2.27
CA LEU A 53 -25.66 3.68 -2.62
C LEU A 53 -26.86 4.59 -2.37
N ASN A 54 -26.81 5.43 -1.35
CA ASN A 54 -27.83 6.45 -1.12
C ASN A 54 -27.38 7.74 -1.80
N VAL A 55 -28.24 8.27 -2.65
CA VAL A 55 -27.97 9.50 -3.38
C VAL A 55 -29.06 10.51 -3.02
N THR A 56 -28.65 11.66 -2.53
CA THR A 56 -29.54 12.78 -2.25
C THR A 56 -29.29 13.88 -3.27
N LEU A 57 -30.32 14.21 -4.05
CA LEU A 57 -30.33 15.36 -4.94
C LEU A 57 -31.03 16.51 -4.23
N SER A 58 -30.39 17.66 -4.11
CA SER A 58 -30.98 18.82 -3.43
C SER A 58 -30.85 20.12 -4.22
N ALA A 59 -31.92 20.92 -4.20
CA ALA A 59 -32.00 22.22 -4.85
C ALA A 59 -33.00 23.13 -4.12
N PHE A 60 -32.66 24.42 -3.97
CA PHE A 60 -33.55 25.45 -3.38
C PHE A 60 -34.19 25.06 -2.02
N GLY A 61 -33.47 24.30 -1.20
CA GLY A 61 -33.94 23.86 0.12
C GLY A 61 -34.89 22.66 0.11
N ILE A 62 -34.96 21.93 -1.01
CA ILE A 62 -35.72 20.69 -1.18
C ILE A 62 -34.74 19.60 -1.58
N ALA A 63 -35.01 18.39 -1.13
CA ALA A 63 -34.20 17.23 -1.45
C ALA A 63 -35.10 16.06 -1.84
N ASP A 64 -34.58 15.23 -2.73
CA ASP A 64 -35.10 13.92 -3.07
C ASP A 64 -33.99 12.90 -2.85
N GLU A 65 -34.36 11.69 -2.43
CA GLU A 65 -33.41 10.65 -2.06
C GLU A 65 -33.81 9.34 -2.73
N GLU A 66 -32.85 8.74 -3.42
CA GLU A 66 -32.97 7.44 -4.05
C GLU A 66 -31.85 6.54 -3.54
N SER A 67 -32.13 5.24 -3.52
CA SER A 67 -31.17 4.22 -3.13
C SER A 67 -30.94 3.24 -4.26
N SER A 68 -29.70 2.86 -4.50
CA SER A 68 -29.32 1.88 -5.50
C SER A 68 -28.55 0.73 -4.87
N ASP A 69 -28.85 -0.50 -5.27
CA ASP A 69 -28.02 -1.65 -4.90
C ASP A 69 -26.71 -1.63 -5.70
N LEU A 70 -25.61 -1.95 -5.02
CA LEU A 70 -24.29 -2.14 -5.62
C LEU A 70 -24.03 -3.62 -5.86
N SER A 71 -23.47 -3.94 -7.04
CA SER A 71 -23.00 -5.29 -7.35
C SER A 71 -21.61 -5.23 -7.97
N GLY A 72 -20.79 -6.26 -7.79
CA GLY A 72 -19.43 -6.22 -8.31
C GLY A 72 -18.48 -7.25 -7.73
N ALA A 73 -17.20 -7.05 -8.05
CA ALA A 73 -16.09 -7.84 -7.51
C ALA A 73 -14.92 -6.92 -7.21
N VAL A 74 -14.15 -7.30 -6.19
CA VAL A 74 -12.98 -6.56 -5.72
C VAL A 74 -11.76 -7.44 -5.77
N GLU A 75 -10.65 -6.88 -6.20
CA GLU A 75 -9.31 -7.43 -6.03
C GLU A 75 -8.58 -6.61 -4.98
N ALA A 76 -8.17 -7.25 -3.90
CA ALA A 76 -7.49 -6.61 -2.79
C ALA A 76 -6.23 -7.38 -2.40
N THR A 77 -5.22 -6.65 -1.96
CA THR A 77 -4.00 -7.17 -1.36
C THR A 77 -3.96 -6.81 0.12
N LEU A 78 -3.72 -7.83 0.96
CA LEU A 78 -3.64 -7.70 2.40
C LEU A 78 -2.23 -8.05 2.86
N GLU A 79 -1.69 -7.28 3.82
CA GLU A 79 -0.49 -7.66 4.56
C GLU A 79 -0.87 -8.22 5.93
N ILE A 80 -0.66 -9.52 6.09
CA ILE A 80 -1.19 -10.28 7.22
C ILE A 80 -0.05 -10.85 8.04
N ASN A 81 -0.12 -10.64 9.34
CA ASN A 81 0.69 -11.38 10.30
C ASN A 81 -0.10 -12.59 10.82
N PRO A 82 0.18 -13.82 10.32
CA PRO A 82 -0.54 -15.02 10.71
C PRO A 82 -0.25 -15.44 12.16
N GLY A 83 0.86 -14.99 12.75
CA GLY A 83 1.23 -15.27 14.15
C GLY A 83 0.41 -14.48 15.16
N ALA A 84 -0.07 -13.29 14.80
CA ALA A 84 -0.93 -12.45 15.64
C ALA A 84 -2.37 -12.32 15.16
N ASP A 85 -2.71 -12.88 13.99
CA ASP A 85 -4.01 -12.72 13.32
C ASP A 85 -4.35 -11.25 13.01
N GLN A 86 -3.35 -10.49 12.54
CA GLN A 86 -3.48 -9.04 12.32
C GLN A 86 -3.24 -8.64 10.87
N VAL A 87 -3.87 -7.56 10.43
CA VAL A 87 -3.63 -6.89 9.15
C VAL A 87 -2.92 -5.57 9.40
N SER A 88 -1.82 -5.32 8.70
CA SER A 88 -1.09 -4.04 8.75
C SER A 88 -1.35 -3.15 7.53
N ARG A 89 -1.86 -3.72 6.44
CA ARG A 89 -2.13 -2.99 5.22
C ARG A 89 -3.24 -3.60 4.38
N LEU A 90 -4.05 -2.73 3.78
CA LEU A 90 -5.09 -3.04 2.80
C LEU A 90 -4.86 -2.21 1.55
N THR A 91 -4.59 -2.88 0.43
CA THR A 91 -4.54 -2.25 -0.89
C THR A 91 -5.70 -2.77 -1.72
N ILE A 92 -6.66 -1.92 -2.07
CA ILE A 92 -7.68 -2.23 -3.07
C ILE A 92 -7.03 -1.98 -4.42
N ASN A 93 -6.70 -3.06 -5.13
CA ASN A 93 -6.05 -2.97 -6.45
C ASN A 93 -7.05 -2.49 -7.50
N SER A 94 -8.26 -3.05 -7.45
CA SER A 94 -9.42 -2.56 -8.19
C SER A 94 -10.69 -3.12 -7.58
N ALA A 95 -11.77 -2.33 -7.61
CA ALA A 95 -13.12 -2.78 -7.30
C ALA A 95 -14.03 -2.24 -8.38
N ASN A 96 -14.65 -3.09 -9.19
CA ASN A 96 -15.60 -2.63 -10.20
C ASN A 96 -17.01 -2.84 -9.65
N LEU A 97 -17.71 -1.75 -9.43
CA LEU A 97 -19.05 -1.71 -8.84
C LEU A 97 -20.03 -1.15 -9.86
N THR A 98 -21.19 -1.77 -9.99
CA THR A 98 -22.30 -1.28 -10.79
C THR A 98 -23.46 -0.90 -9.88
N ALA A 99 -24.11 0.21 -10.19
CA ALA A 99 -25.31 0.67 -9.49
C ALA A 99 -26.54 0.50 -10.41
N THR A 100 -27.68 0.19 -9.82
CA THR A 100 -28.98 0.24 -10.51
C THR A 100 -29.38 1.66 -10.87
N ASP A 101 -30.18 1.80 -11.94
CA ASP A 101 -30.66 3.10 -12.41
C ASP A 101 -31.53 3.80 -11.34
N MET A 102 -31.35 5.12 -11.20
CA MET A 102 -32.09 5.96 -10.25
C MET A 102 -32.82 7.08 -10.97
N SER A 103 -33.89 7.60 -10.38
CA SER A 103 -34.67 8.71 -10.92
C SER A 103 -35.15 9.63 -9.82
N PHE A 104 -34.83 10.91 -9.96
CA PHE A 104 -35.11 11.96 -8.99
C PHE A 104 -36.14 12.94 -9.54
N SER A 105 -37.05 13.39 -8.68
CA SER A 105 -38.08 14.36 -9.03
C SER A 105 -38.30 15.36 -7.89
N LEU A 106 -37.72 16.55 -8.02
CA LEU A 106 -37.92 17.66 -7.09
C LEU A 106 -39.04 18.58 -7.58
N ALA A 107 -40.02 18.86 -6.72
CA ALA A 107 -41.13 19.77 -7.02
C ALA A 107 -41.51 20.69 -5.84
N ILE A 108 -41.92 21.92 -6.15
CA ILE A 108 -42.54 22.89 -5.22
C ILE A 108 -43.99 23.09 -5.62
N GLY A 109 -44.91 22.44 -4.92
CA GLY A 109 -46.33 22.47 -5.29
C GLY A 109 -46.53 21.87 -6.69
N GLU A 110 -47.01 22.67 -7.64
CA GLU A 110 -47.21 22.26 -9.04
C GLU A 110 -46.01 22.59 -9.97
N ILE A 111 -44.93 23.18 -9.43
CA ILE A 111 -43.75 23.57 -10.21
C ILE A 111 -42.68 22.48 -10.09
N SER A 112 -42.29 21.86 -11.21
CA SER A 112 -41.12 20.98 -11.29
C SER A 112 -39.84 21.79 -11.16
N VAL A 113 -38.97 21.42 -10.23
CA VAL A 113 -37.67 22.05 -9.96
C VAL A 113 -36.55 21.29 -10.67
N ALA A 114 -36.60 19.96 -10.63
CA ALA A 114 -35.68 19.09 -11.35
C ALA A 114 -36.30 17.71 -11.55
N GLU A 115 -36.06 17.12 -12.72
CA GLU A 115 -36.38 15.74 -13.05
C GLU A 115 -35.14 15.15 -13.72
N VAL A 116 -34.46 14.23 -13.04
CA VAL A 116 -33.13 13.74 -13.42
C VAL A 116 -33.09 12.23 -13.27
N SER A 117 -32.53 11.53 -14.27
CA SER A 117 -32.28 10.10 -14.23
C SER A 117 -30.79 9.82 -14.31
N LEU A 118 -30.34 8.87 -13.49
CA LEU A 118 -28.97 8.33 -13.48
C LEU A 118 -29.05 6.92 -14.03
N ASN A 119 -28.36 6.65 -15.15
CA ASN A 119 -28.43 5.36 -15.81
C ASN A 119 -27.04 4.76 -16.04
N GLY A 120 -26.92 3.45 -15.82
CA GLY A 120 -25.72 2.67 -16.14
C GLY A 120 -24.47 3.13 -15.38
N ILE A 121 -24.62 3.47 -14.10
CA ILE A 121 -23.51 3.95 -13.28
C ILE A 121 -22.54 2.80 -12.99
N GLU A 122 -21.27 2.98 -13.37
CA GLU A 122 -20.17 2.12 -12.92
C GLU A 122 -19.12 2.94 -12.17
N ALA A 123 -18.69 2.39 -11.04
CA ALA A 123 -17.72 2.98 -10.15
C ALA A 123 -16.53 2.04 -9.96
N THR A 124 -15.33 2.62 -9.91
CA THR A 124 -14.11 1.93 -9.51
C THR A 124 -13.66 2.40 -8.13
N ILE A 125 -13.23 1.48 -7.26
CA ILE A 125 -12.52 1.84 -6.02
C ILE A 125 -11.08 1.34 -6.10
N ALA A 126 -10.12 2.18 -5.73
CA ALA A 126 -8.72 1.81 -5.64
C ALA A 126 -8.05 2.54 -4.46
N THR A 127 -7.01 1.95 -3.88
CA THR A 127 -6.18 2.67 -2.89
C THR A 127 -5.34 3.73 -3.60
N SER A 128 -5.48 5.00 -3.22
CA SER A 128 -4.72 6.12 -3.79
C SER A 128 -3.45 6.46 -2.99
N GLN A 129 -3.35 5.97 -1.75
CA GLN A 129 -2.19 6.09 -0.88
C GLN A 129 -1.66 4.71 -0.45
N VAL A 130 -1.11 4.60 0.77
CA VAL A 130 -0.42 3.37 1.22
C VAL A 130 -1.42 2.31 1.72
N GLY A 131 -2.57 2.70 2.25
CA GLY A 131 -3.60 1.79 2.75
C GLY A 131 -3.30 1.22 4.13
N TRP A 132 -2.79 2.05 5.05
CA TRP A 132 -2.35 1.58 6.39
C TRP A 132 -3.53 1.10 7.23
N VAL A 133 -3.37 -0.05 7.88
CA VAL A 133 -4.33 -0.61 8.83
C VAL A 133 -3.68 -0.67 10.20
N ASP A 134 -4.37 -0.19 11.24
CA ASP A 134 -3.96 -0.40 12.63
C ASP A 134 -4.07 -1.88 12.97
N PRO A 135 -2.95 -2.61 13.20
CA PRO A 135 -2.99 -4.04 13.45
C PRO A 135 -3.72 -4.43 14.73
N ALA A 136 -3.86 -3.50 15.69
CA ALA A 136 -4.52 -3.79 16.96
C ALA A 136 -6.05 -3.75 16.84
N THR A 137 -6.58 -2.91 15.95
CA THR A 137 -8.02 -2.63 15.84
C THR A 137 -8.62 -3.06 14.50
N GLY A 138 -7.80 -3.26 13.47
CA GLY A 138 -8.25 -3.48 12.09
C GLY A 138 -8.74 -2.20 11.40
N GLN A 139 -8.63 -1.03 12.04
CA GLN A 139 -9.16 0.22 11.50
C GLN A 139 -8.19 0.86 10.50
N PHE A 140 -8.74 1.52 9.47
CA PHE A 140 -7.98 2.29 8.50
C PHE A 140 -8.70 3.60 8.15
N ASP A 141 -7.96 4.56 7.59
CA ASP A 141 -8.53 5.81 7.07
C ASP A 141 -9.14 5.55 5.69
N ALA A 142 -10.47 5.68 5.58
CA ALA A 142 -11.17 5.46 4.32
C ALA A 142 -10.76 6.49 3.25
N GLY A 143 -10.21 7.63 3.65
CA GLY A 143 -9.68 8.65 2.74
C GLY A 143 -8.42 8.24 1.97
N GLU A 144 -7.78 7.12 2.34
CA GLU A 144 -6.68 6.52 1.56
C GLU A 144 -7.17 5.72 0.34
N HIS A 145 -8.49 5.58 0.18
CA HIS A 145 -9.13 4.91 -0.95
C HIS A 145 -9.93 5.91 -1.77
N GLU A 146 -9.76 5.88 -3.09
CA GLU A 146 -10.45 6.74 -4.04
C GLU A 146 -11.54 5.96 -4.76
N VAL A 147 -12.71 6.59 -4.85
CA VAL A 147 -13.85 6.15 -5.64
C VAL A 147 -13.91 7.02 -6.90
N THR A 148 -14.02 6.38 -8.07
CA THR A 148 -14.15 7.07 -9.35
C THR A 148 -15.38 6.55 -10.08
N LEU A 149 -16.30 7.44 -10.44
CA LEU A 149 -17.38 7.17 -11.38
C LEU A 149 -16.84 7.36 -12.80
N SER A 150 -16.65 6.26 -13.51
CA SER A 150 -16.04 6.26 -14.85
C SER A 150 -17.04 6.00 -15.97
N GLU A 151 -18.23 5.51 -15.65
CA GLU A 151 -19.28 5.22 -16.63
C GLU A 151 -20.65 5.64 -16.07
N GLY A 152 -21.57 5.89 -16.99
CA GLY A 152 -22.95 6.24 -16.69
C GLY A 152 -23.32 7.66 -17.10
N VAL A 153 -24.63 7.88 -17.21
CA VAL A 153 -25.19 9.14 -17.75
C VAL A 153 -26.20 9.71 -16.76
N ILE A 154 -26.00 11.00 -16.44
CA ILE A 154 -26.99 11.84 -15.77
C ILE A 154 -27.72 12.64 -16.84
N SER A 155 -29.03 12.45 -16.96
CA SER A 155 -29.83 13.17 -17.95
C SER A 155 -31.13 13.69 -17.35
N GLY A 156 -31.60 14.85 -17.80
CA GLY A 156 -32.85 15.41 -17.31
C GLY A 156 -32.99 16.90 -17.52
N THR A 157 -33.86 17.52 -16.73
CA THR A 157 -34.09 18.95 -16.75
C THR A 157 -34.09 19.51 -15.34
N SER A 158 -33.65 20.75 -15.21
CA SER A 158 -33.74 21.54 -13.99
C SER A 158 -34.21 22.95 -14.31
N VAL A 159 -34.52 23.74 -13.28
CA VAL A 159 -34.88 25.16 -13.43
C VAL A 159 -33.78 26.03 -14.02
N VAL A 160 -32.51 25.57 -14.02
CA VAL A 160 -31.37 26.28 -14.63
C VAL A 160 -31.06 25.81 -16.05
N GLY A 161 -31.60 24.67 -16.49
CA GLY A 161 -31.43 24.17 -17.85
C GLY A 161 -31.50 22.65 -17.96
N GLU A 162 -31.09 22.14 -19.13
CA GLU A 162 -30.90 20.71 -19.35
C GLU A 162 -29.72 20.19 -18.51
N VAL A 163 -29.87 18.99 -17.95
CA VAL A 163 -28.79 18.26 -17.28
C VAL A 163 -28.40 17.13 -18.20
N ASN A 164 -27.14 17.09 -18.62
CA ASN A 164 -26.59 16.02 -19.45
C ASN A 164 -25.10 15.86 -19.16
N GLU A 165 -24.77 14.97 -18.23
CA GLU A 165 -23.40 14.63 -17.86
C GLU A 165 -23.14 13.17 -18.22
N ASN A 166 -21.98 12.92 -18.82
CA ASN A 166 -21.54 11.58 -19.20
C ASN A 166 -20.21 11.28 -18.50
N PHE A 167 -20.22 10.33 -17.55
CA PHE A 167 -19.04 9.99 -16.76
C PHE A 167 -17.95 9.31 -17.57
N SER A 168 -18.30 8.68 -18.70
CA SER A 168 -17.32 8.13 -19.65
C SER A 168 -16.52 9.24 -20.36
N GLU A 169 -17.05 10.47 -20.42
CA GLU A 169 -16.38 11.63 -21.01
C GLU A 169 -15.72 12.50 -19.94
N SER A 170 -16.36 12.65 -18.77
CA SER A 170 -15.88 13.43 -17.63
C SER A 170 -16.03 12.63 -16.33
N PRO A 171 -15.06 11.76 -16.00
CA PRO A 171 -15.10 10.97 -14.78
C PRO A 171 -15.09 11.86 -13.53
N VAL A 172 -15.77 11.40 -12.49
CA VAL A 172 -15.81 12.09 -11.19
C VAL A 172 -15.14 11.20 -10.15
N SER A 173 -14.13 11.75 -9.47
CA SER A 173 -13.39 11.03 -8.43
C SER A 173 -13.50 11.73 -7.08
N GLY A 174 -13.55 10.95 -6.01
CA GLY A 174 -13.57 11.42 -4.63
C GLY A 174 -12.94 10.40 -3.69
N ALA A 175 -12.26 10.87 -2.65
CA ALA A 175 -11.77 9.99 -1.60
C ALA A 175 -12.94 9.44 -0.76
N GLY A 176 -12.77 8.25 -0.20
CA GLY A 176 -13.62 7.75 0.88
C GLY A 176 -13.56 8.67 2.10
N SER A 177 -14.44 8.44 3.07
CA SER A 177 -14.52 9.29 4.26
C SER A 177 -14.71 8.46 5.53
N GLY A 178 -14.17 8.95 6.65
CA GLY A 178 -14.32 8.29 7.94
C GLY A 178 -13.35 7.13 8.15
N THR A 179 -13.77 6.18 8.97
CA THR A 179 -12.92 5.06 9.42
C THR A 179 -13.49 3.76 8.88
N GLY A 180 -12.72 3.08 8.04
CA GLY A 180 -13.02 1.72 7.59
C GLY A 180 -12.46 0.67 8.54
N GLU A 181 -12.83 -0.59 8.32
CA GLU A 181 -12.39 -1.72 9.14
C GLU A 181 -12.05 -2.93 8.26
N VAL A 182 -10.97 -3.64 8.59
CA VAL A 182 -10.64 -4.96 8.07
C VAL A 182 -10.64 -5.95 9.23
N ALA A 183 -11.54 -6.92 9.19
CA ALA A 183 -11.64 -7.98 10.16
C ALA A 183 -11.14 -9.31 9.58
N LEU A 184 -10.22 -9.95 10.30
CA LEU A 184 -9.80 -11.33 10.04
C LEU A 184 -10.41 -12.26 11.10
N SER A 185 -11.09 -13.31 10.64
CA SER A 185 -11.61 -14.37 11.50
C SER A 185 -11.01 -15.71 11.10
N ARG A 186 -10.20 -16.30 11.99
CA ARG A 186 -9.58 -17.60 11.74
C ARG A 186 -10.64 -18.70 11.66
N MET A 187 -10.69 -19.40 10.52
CA MET A 187 -11.64 -20.50 10.28
C MET A 187 -11.03 -21.87 10.57
N ALA A 188 -9.80 -22.10 10.10
CA ALA A 188 -9.13 -23.40 10.24
C ALA A 188 -7.61 -23.26 10.17
N ILE A 189 -6.90 -24.26 10.71
CA ILE A 189 -5.45 -24.43 10.54
C ILE A 189 -5.22 -25.85 10.02
N LYS A 190 -4.50 -25.99 8.91
CA LYS A 190 -4.12 -27.28 8.33
C LYS A 190 -2.67 -27.25 7.88
N GLY A 191 -1.81 -27.97 8.60
CA GLY A 191 -0.37 -27.96 8.32
C GLY A 191 0.21 -26.55 8.48
N ASN A 192 0.83 -26.04 7.41
CA ASN A 192 1.42 -24.71 7.36
C ASN A 192 0.44 -23.60 6.91
N THR A 193 -0.86 -23.90 6.76
CA THR A 193 -1.82 -22.94 6.21
C THR A 193 -2.91 -22.60 7.22
N ILE A 194 -3.21 -21.30 7.37
CA ILE A 194 -4.38 -20.79 8.06
C ILE A 194 -5.39 -20.31 7.03
N THR A 195 -6.64 -20.71 7.19
CA THR A 195 -7.77 -20.17 6.43
C THR A 195 -8.45 -19.09 7.25
N TYR A 196 -8.59 -17.88 6.70
CA TYR A 196 -9.33 -16.76 7.30
C TYR A 196 -10.58 -16.43 6.49
N SER A 197 -11.63 -16.05 7.20
CA SER A 197 -12.68 -15.19 6.65
C SER A 197 -12.22 -13.74 6.78
N VAL A 198 -12.37 -12.97 5.71
CA VAL A 198 -12.05 -11.55 5.63
C VAL A 198 -13.34 -10.78 5.46
N VAL A 199 -13.51 -9.72 6.24
CA VAL A 199 -14.56 -8.72 6.02
C VAL A 199 -13.89 -7.34 5.97
N VAL A 200 -14.17 -6.57 4.93
CA VAL A 200 -13.71 -5.19 4.78
C VAL A 200 -14.93 -4.29 4.73
N VAL A 201 -14.98 -3.27 5.58
CA VAL A 201 -16.04 -2.26 5.59
C VAL A 201 -15.41 -0.92 5.20
N LEU A 202 -15.88 -0.36 4.08
CA LEU A 202 -15.41 0.91 3.53
C LEU A 202 -16.56 1.93 3.49
N PRO A 203 -16.57 2.92 4.39
CA PRO A 203 -17.46 4.07 4.27
C PRO A 203 -17.03 4.98 3.10
N VAL A 204 -18.01 5.40 2.33
CA VAL A 204 -17.85 6.31 1.19
C VAL A 204 -18.85 7.45 1.34
N GLU A 205 -18.34 8.67 1.42
CA GLU A 205 -19.15 9.88 1.38
C GLU A 205 -18.46 10.90 0.48
N PHE A 206 -19.15 11.38 -0.54
CA PHE A 206 -18.67 12.52 -1.30
C PHE A 206 -19.85 13.39 -1.74
N SER A 207 -19.55 14.67 -1.96
CA SER A 207 -20.52 15.66 -2.43
C SER A 207 -19.92 16.36 -3.62
N ASN A 208 -20.69 16.46 -4.70
CA ASN A 208 -20.30 17.19 -5.90
C ASN A 208 -21.50 18.00 -6.41
N PRO A 209 -21.33 19.31 -6.67
CA PRO A 209 -22.38 20.09 -7.30
C PRO A 209 -22.56 19.61 -8.75
N LEU A 210 -23.79 19.28 -9.16
CA LEU A 210 -24.08 19.00 -10.57
C LEU A 210 -24.09 20.29 -11.38
N GLN A 211 -24.73 21.33 -10.84
CA GLN A 211 -24.81 22.67 -11.42
C GLN A 211 -24.93 23.71 -10.30
N GLU A 212 -24.79 25.00 -10.61
CA GLU A 212 -24.93 26.06 -9.61
C GLU A 212 -26.30 26.00 -8.92
N GLY A 213 -26.31 25.69 -7.62
CA GLY A 213 -27.53 25.58 -6.81
C GLY A 213 -28.21 24.19 -6.82
N VAL A 214 -27.58 23.18 -7.44
CA VAL A 214 -28.01 21.78 -7.41
C VAL A 214 -26.86 20.91 -6.88
N ASP A 215 -27.02 20.39 -5.67
CA ASP A 215 -26.01 19.58 -4.99
C ASP A 215 -26.40 18.10 -5.03
N VAL A 216 -25.43 17.23 -5.31
CA VAL A 216 -25.55 15.78 -5.14
C VAL A 216 -24.66 15.33 -4.01
N ARG A 217 -25.27 14.68 -3.03
CA ARG A 217 -24.59 13.98 -1.94
C ARG A 217 -24.72 12.49 -2.16
N VAL A 218 -23.62 11.79 -2.04
CA VAL A 218 -23.55 10.33 -2.12
C VAL A 218 -23.07 9.81 -0.77
N ASP A 219 -23.79 8.83 -0.23
CA ASP A 219 -23.51 8.18 1.04
C ASP A 219 -23.67 6.67 0.88
N SER A 220 -22.61 5.92 1.17
CA SER A 220 -22.63 4.46 1.08
C SER A 220 -21.67 3.82 2.07
N THR A 221 -21.99 2.61 2.48
CA THR A 221 -21.04 1.71 3.15
C THR A 221 -20.89 0.47 2.27
N VAL A 222 -19.71 0.32 1.68
CA VAL A 222 -19.39 -0.84 0.85
C VAL A 222 -18.74 -1.89 1.72
N GLN A 223 -19.26 -3.11 1.71
CA GLN A 223 -18.75 -4.22 2.49
C GLN A 223 -18.32 -5.36 1.57
N PHE A 224 -17.06 -5.76 1.69
CA PHE A 224 -16.47 -6.88 0.96
C PHE A 224 -16.22 -8.06 1.89
N GLU A 225 -16.41 -9.26 1.39
CA GLU A 225 -16.16 -10.50 2.11
C GLU A 225 -15.45 -11.53 1.24
N GLY A 226 -14.71 -12.42 1.88
CA GLY A 226 -14.03 -13.50 1.18
C GLY A 226 -13.31 -14.44 2.12
N VAL A 227 -12.71 -15.47 1.53
CA VAL A 227 -11.91 -16.46 2.24
C VAL A 227 -10.52 -16.49 1.64
N ILE A 228 -9.51 -16.41 2.50
CA ILE A 228 -8.10 -16.44 2.10
C ILE A 228 -7.34 -17.54 2.83
N GLU A 229 -6.31 -18.05 2.17
CA GLU A 229 -5.35 -18.99 2.73
C GLU A 229 -3.99 -18.30 2.90
N VAL A 230 -3.48 -18.30 4.14
CA VAL A 230 -2.24 -17.63 4.51
C VAL A 230 -1.27 -18.65 5.11
N PRO A 231 -0.04 -18.78 4.58
CA PRO A 231 0.96 -19.64 5.19
C PRO A 231 1.45 -19.08 6.54
N LEU A 232 1.57 -19.96 7.54
CA LEU A 232 2.19 -19.69 8.85
C LEU A 232 3.68 -19.38 8.70
N ASP A 233 4.39 -20.19 7.90
CA ASP A 233 5.77 -19.99 7.49
C ASP A 233 5.81 -19.82 5.95
N PRO A 234 5.79 -18.57 5.45
CA PRO A 234 5.85 -18.28 4.01
C PRO A 234 7.09 -18.85 3.31
N PHE A 235 8.21 -18.93 4.02
CA PHE A 235 9.42 -19.54 3.48
C PHE A 235 9.24 -21.05 3.32
N ALA A 236 8.67 -21.72 4.33
CA ALA A 236 8.39 -23.16 4.22
C ALA A 236 7.39 -23.47 3.09
N ALA A 237 6.36 -22.63 2.92
CA ALA A 237 5.41 -22.77 1.81
C ALA A 237 6.09 -22.60 0.44
N TRP A 238 7.00 -21.62 0.31
CA TRP A 238 7.82 -21.47 -0.88
C TRP A 238 8.74 -22.68 -1.09
N ALA A 239 9.43 -23.16 -0.05
CA ALA A 239 10.36 -24.29 -0.16
C ALA A 239 9.65 -25.58 -0.62
N GLU A 240 8.43 -25.82 -0.13
CA GLU A 240 7.58 -26.93 -0.59
C GLU A 240 7.20 -26.78 -2.08
N LEU A 241 6.78 -25.58 -2.50
CA LEU A 241 6.44 -25.29 -3.90
C LEU A 241 7.63 -25.48 -4.84
N GLN A 242 8.83 -25.12 -4.38
CA GLN A 242 10.07 -25.22 -5.14
C GLN A 242 10.65 -26.65 -5.18
N GLY A 243 9.98 -27.64 -4.55
CA GLY A 243 10.46 -29.02 -4.52
C GLY A 243 11.67 -29.24 -3.61
N ILE A 244 11.95 -28.30 -2.72
CA ILE A 244 13.02 -28.37 -1.71
C ILE A 244 12.45 -28.32 -0.29
N PRO A 245 11.48 -29.19 0.06
CA PRO A 245 10.90 -29.20 1.40
C PRO A 245 12.00 -29.42 2.44
N ASP A 246 11.83 -28.78 3.60
CA ASP A 246 12.79 -28.80 4.72
C ASP A 246 14.16 -28.15 4.45
N ALA A 247 14.35 -27.50 3.29
CA ALA A 247 15.57 -26.73 3.03
C ALA A 247 15.75 -25.64 4.12
N PRO A 248 16.93 -25.57 4.77
CA PRO A 248 17.13 -24.58 5.81
C PRO A 248 17.16 -23.17 5.22
N PHE A 249 16.60 -22.20 5.95
CA PHE A 249 16.53 -20.79 5.55
C PHE A 249 17.91 -20.19 5.21
N GLY A 250 18.91 -20.48 6.06
CA GLY A 250 20.31 -20.08 5.81
C GLY A 250 21.13 -21.10 5.01
N GLY A 251 20.48 -22.13 4.46
CA GLY A 251 21.12 -23.07 3.55
C GLY A 251 21.25 -22.50 2.15
N ASP A 252 21.93 -23.25 1.31
CA ASP A 252 22.14 -22.97 -0.10
C ASP A 252 21.92 -24.30 -0.82
N HIS A 253 20.74 -24.47 -1.42
CA HIS A 253 20.32 -25.76 -1.95
C HIS A 253 21.11 -26.17 -3.20
N ASP A 254 21.41 -25.21 -4.08
CA ASP A 254 22.03 -25.47 -5.38
C ASP A 254 23.55 -25.19 -5.40
N GLY A 255 24.08 -24.63 -4.30
CA GLY A 255 25.51 -24.41 -4.07
C GLY A 255 26.06 -23.16 -4.76
N ASP A 256 25.19 -22.20 -5.12
CA ASP A 256 25.59 -20.98 -5.85
C ASP A 256 26.11 -19.85 -4.95
N GLY A 257 26.04 -20.02 -3.63
CA GLY A 257 26.46 -19.07 -2.62
C GLY A 257 25.38 -18.08 -2.18
N VAL A 258 24.16 -18.16 -2.71
CA VAL A 258 23.01 -17.34 -2.31
C VAL A 258 22.13 -18.16 -1.34
N PRO A 259 21.90 -17.67 -0.10
CA PRO A 259 21.05 -18.40 0.82
C PRO A 259 19.59 -18.53 0.33
N ASN A 260 18.97 -19.68 0.56
CA ASN A 260 17.57 -19.97 0.20
C ASN A 260 16.60 -18.87 0.69
N GLY A 261 16.79 -18.40 1.93
CA GLY A 261 15.97 -17.32 2.50
C GLY A 261 16.14 -15.98 1.79
N LEU A 262 17.33 -15.70 1.24
CA LEU A 262 17.56 -14.50 0.43
C LEU A 262 16.92 -14.64 -0.96
N LEU A 263 17.03 -15.82 -1.61
CA LEU A 263 16.32 -16.10 -2.87
C LEU A 263 14.81 -15.94 -2.73
N TRP A 264 14.25 -16.55 -1.69
CA TRP A 264 12.84 -16.44 -1.35
C TRP A 264 12.41 -14.97 -1.13
N ALA A 265 13.12 -14.23 -0.29
CA ALA A 265 12.80 -12.84 0.01
C ALA A 265 12.90 -11.93 -1.21
N LEU A 266 13.84 -12.21 -2.11
CA LEU A 266 13.98 -11.52 -3.39
C LEU A 266 12.94 -11.94 -4.44
N GLY A 267 12.10 -12.93 -4.16
CA GLY A 267 11.04 -13.38 -5.07
C GLY A 267 11.53 -14.29 -6.20
N TYR A 268 12.69 -14.94 -6.02
CA TYR A 268 13.23 -15.89 -6.97
C TYR A 268 12.73 -17.33 -6.74
N ASP A 269 12.88 -18.16 -7.76
CA ASP A 269 12.78 -19.61 -7.66
C ASP A 269 14.06 -20.22 -7.05
N ALA A 270 13.99 -21.45 -6.54
CA ALA A 270 15.09 -22.08 -5.82
C ALA A 270 16.33 -22.35 -6.67
N ASP A 271 16.16 -22.54 -7.98
CA ASP A 271 17.26 -22.76 -8.94
C ASP A 271 17.73 -21.47 -9.62
N ALA A 272 17.18 -20.31 -9.23
CA ALA A 272 17.54 -19.03 -9.81
C ALA A 272 18.91 -18.55 -9.31
N ARG A 273 19.66 -17.90 -10.20
CA ARG A 273 21.04 -17.43 -9.94
C ARG A 273 21.14 -15.92 -10.14
N PRO A 274 20.58 -15.11 -9.22
CA PRO A 274 20.54 -13.67 -9.39
C PRO A 274 21.95 -13.07 -9.36
N THR A 275 22.19 -12.08 -10.22
CA THR A 275 23.43 -11.29 -10.17
C THR A 275 23.26 -10.19 -9.14
N LEU A 276 23.65 -10.46 -7.89
CA LEU A 276 23.51 -9.49 -6.80
C LEU A 276 24.56 -8.37 -6.83
N PHE A 277 25.67 -8.60 -7.53
CA PHE A 277 26.82 -7.69 -7.57
C PHE A 277 27.20 -7.38 -9.01
N ALA A 278 27.29 -6.08 -9.32
CA ALA A 278 27.78 -5.60 -10.60
C ALA A 278 28.95 -4.63 -10.38
N PRO A 279 30.02 -4.69 -11.20
CA PRO A 279 31.07 -3.69 -11.14
C PRO A 279 30.52 -2.32 -11.55
N ASP A 280 30.88 -1.26 -10.81
CA ASP A 280 30.48 0.11 -11.11
C ASP A 280 31.13 0.55 -12.44
N PRO A 281 30.34 0.98 -13.45
CA PRO A 281 30.87 1.34 -14.76
C PRO A 281 31.65 2.68 -14.78
N LEU A 282 31.49 3.51 -13.75
CA LEU A 282 32.06 4.85 -13.61
C LEU A 282 33.24 4.90 -12.64
N ILE A 283 33.27 4.03 -11.61
CA ILE A 283 34.27 4.03 -10.55
C ILE A 283 35.04 2.71 -10.52
N PRO A 284 36.27 2.65 -11.07
CA PRO A 284 37.08 1.44 -11.07
C PRO A 284 37.36 0.92 -9.65
N GLY A 285 37.02 -0.34 -9.39
CA GLY A 285 37.23 -1.00 -8.09
C GLY A 285 36.05 -0.88 -7.13
N GLN A 286 35.00 -0.17 -7.51
CA GLN A 286 33.72 -0.20 -6.81
C GLN A 286 32.83 -1.32 -7.37
N VAL A 287 32.09 -1.97 -6.46
CA VAL A 287 31.04 -2.93 -6.79
C VAL A 287 29.75 -2.32 -6.28
N ASP A 288 28.73 -2.29 -7.12
CA ASP A 288 27.40 -1.91 -6.72
C ASP A 288 26.59 -3.18 -6.44
N ILE A 289 25.85 -3.17 -5.32
CA ILE A 289 24.84 -4.21 -5.11
C ILE A 289 23.63 -3.77 -5.91
N ILE A 290 23.32 -4.51 -6.97
CA ILE A 290 22.10 -4.31 -7.74
C ILE A 290 21.15 -5.42 -7.34
N VAL A 291 20.15 -5.07 -6.54
CA VAL A 291 19.10 -6.00 -6.19
C VAL A 291 18.03 -5.93 -7.28
N GLU A 292 18.15 -6.82 -8.25
CA GLU A 292 17.03 -7.20 -9.10
C GLU A 292 16.19 -8.21 -8.32
N HIS A 293 14.89 -7.95 -8.15
CA HIS A 293 13.98 -8.93 -7.58
C HIS A 293 13.48 -9.87 -8.68
N GLY A 294 13.06 -11.06 -8.27
CA GLY A 294 12.43 -12.02 -9.16
C GLY A 294 11.04 -11.56 -9.62
N PRO A 295 10.38 -12.35 -10.48
CA PRO A 295 9.07 -12.01 -11.06
C PRO A 295 7.96 -11.85 -10.00
N ALA A 296 8.18 -12.35 -8.79
CA ALA A 296 7.25 -12.25 -7.68
C ALA A 296 7.48 -11.03 -6.76
N GLY A 297 8.35 -10.08 -7.14
CA GLY A 297 8.70 -8.93 -6.30
C GLY A 297 9.44 -9.31 -5.02
N ILE A 298 9.68 -8.36 -4.12
CA ILE A 298 10.31 -8.64 -2.83
C ILE A 298 9.23 -9.16 -1.86
N ARG A 299 9.42 -10.37 -1.34
CA ARG A 299 8.46 -11.07 -0.47
C ARG A 299 8.66 -10.78 1.02
N ALA A 300 9.83 -10.30 1.41
CA ALA A 300 10.14 -9.98 2.81
C ALA A 300 11.15 -8.84 2.91
N PRO A 301 11.13 -8.05 4.00
CA PRO A 301 12.06 -6.95 4.18
C PRO A 301 13.52 -7.38 4.06
N ILE A 302 14.29 -6.67 3.24
CA ILE A 302 15.73 -6.90 3.09
C ILE A 302 16.47 -5.77 3.82
N LEU A 303 17.31 -6.14 4.77
CA LEU A 303 18.12 -5.22 5.55
C LEU A 303 19.53 -5.19 4.98
N VAL A 304 20.05 -3.99 4.74
CA VAL A 304 21.46 -3.80 4.40
C VAL A 304 22.20 -3.44 5.67
N GLU A 305 23.22 -4.23 6.01
CA GLU A 305 24.04 -4.00 7.19
C GLU A 305 25.51 -3.84 6.79
N GLY A 306 26.15 -2.85 7.38
CA GLY A 306 27.57 -2.58 7.21
C GLY A 306 28.33 -2.85 8.49
N ASN A 307 29.52 -3.39 8.35
CA ASN A 307 30.49 -3.51 9.42
C ASN A 307 31.69 -2.60 9.11
N LEU A 308 31.50 -1.30 9.34
CA LEU A 308 32.43 -0.24 8.93
C LEU A 308 33.68 -0.17 9.85
N ASN A 309 33.59 -0.67 11.08
CA ASN A 309 34.65 -0.55 12.10
C ASN A 309 35.03 -1.89 12.77
N GLN A 310 34.57 -3.03 12.28
CA GLN A 310 34.72 -4.36 12.89
C GLN A 310 34.07 -4.53 14.30
N GLU A 311 33.39 -3.51 14.82
CA GLU A 311 32.73 -3.53 16.14
C GLU A 311 31.28 -4.06 16.10
N GLY A 312 30.81 -4.53 14.95
CA GLY A 312 29.50 -5.15 14.82
C GLY A 312 28.78 -4.75 13.53
N TRP A 313 27.63 -5.37 13.31
CA TRP A 313 26.76 -5.06 12.18
C TRP A 313 25.84 -3.90 12.55
N THR A 314 25.85 -2.87 11.71
CA THR A 314 24.95 -1.72 11.86
C THR A 314 24.05 -1.65 10.64
N ALA A 315 22.74 -1.49 10.86
CA ALA A 315 21.82 -1.21 9.77
C ALA A 315 22.27 0.08 9.05
N LEU A 316 22.48 -0.02 7.76
CA LEU A 316 22.80 1.14 6.93
C LEU A 316 21.48 1.85 6.62
N ASP A 317 21.55 3.18 6.57
CA ASP A 317 20.40 4.05 6.31
C ASP A 317 19.68 3.61 5.01
N PRO A 318 18.34 3.44 4.99
CA PRO A 318 17.59 3.10 3.78
C PRO A 318 17.85 4.06 2.61
N PHE A 319 18.41 5.26 2.80
CA PHE A 319 18.84 6.10 1.68
C PHE A 319 19.93 5.45 0.78
N LEU A 320 20.65 4.42 1.25
CA LEU A 320 21.54 3.59 0.43
C LEU A 320 20.78 2.55 -0.42
N LEU A 321 19.52 2.24 -0.09
CA LEU A 321 18.56 1.54 -0.95
C LEU A 321 17.65 2.62 -1.57
N LEU A 322 18.15 3.35 -2.57
CA LEU A 322 17.56 4.58 -3.13
C LEU A 322 16.01 4.65 -3.19
N GLY A 323 15.35 5.10 -2.11
CA GLY A 323 14.01 5.70 -2.14
C GLY A 323 12.78 4.78 -2.21
N PHE A 324 12.83 3.54 -1.71
CA PHE A 324 11.72 2.58 -1.85
C PHE A 324 11.02 2.19 -0.53
N GLU A 325 9.79 1.68 -0.66
CA GLU A 325 9.13 0.85 0.37
C GLU A 325 9.80 -0.54 0.45
N ASN A 326 10.06 -1.03 1.66
CA ASN A 326 10.64 -2.35 1.91
C ASN A 326 9.61 -3.18 2.70
N PRO A 327 8.93 -4.17 2.10
CA PRO A 327 9.25 -4.83 0.82
C PRO A 327 8.60 -4.21 -0.45
N VAL A 328 9.31 -4.28 -1.59
CA VAL A 328 8.90 -3.75 -2.91
C VAL A 328 7.75 -4.57 -3.54
N PRO A 329 6.65 -3.94 -4.01
CA PRO A 329 5.53 -4.61 -4.67
C PRO A 329 5.83 -5.38 -5.96
N VAL A 330 4.95 -6.34 -6.27
CA VAL A 330 4.95 -7.09 -7.54
C VAL A 330 4.67 -6.12 -8.69
N GLY A 331 5.47 -6.16 -9.75
CA GLY A 331 5.25 -5.37 -10.97
C GLY A 331 6.06 -4.07 -11.06
N GLU A 332 6.65 -3.61 -9.95
CA GLU A 332 7.73 -2.62 -10.00
C GLU A 332 8.99 -3.29 -10.56
N ILE A 333 9.72 -2.67 -11.47
CA ILE A 333 11.00 -3.18 -12.00
C ILE A 333 12.02 -2.08 -11.78
N LEU A 334 12.52 -1.95 -10.55
CA LEU A 334 13.46 -0.88 -10.22
C LEU A 334 14.69 -1.50 -9.55
N PRO A 335 15.88 -1.41 -10.21
CA PRO A 335 17.11 -1.95 -9.65
C PRO A 335 17.42 -1.18 -8.36
N THR A 336 17.53 -1.89 -7.23
CA THR A 336 17.99 -1.24 -6.02
C THR A 336 19.51 -1.18 -6.05
N VAL A 337 20.09 0.02 -6.01
CA VAL A 337 21.55 0.21 -6.09
C VAL A 337 22.10 0.57 -4.73
N VAL A 338 22.91 -0.31 -4.13
CA VAL A 338 23.75 0.02 -2.97
C VAL A 338 25.14 0.38 -3.46
N LEU A 339 25.54 1.63 -3.23
CA LEU A 339 26.88 2.12 -3.58
C LEU A 339 27.88 1.72 -2.49
N LEU A 340 28.86 0.87 -2.82
CA LEU A 340 29.92 0.46 -1.90
C LEU A 340 31.15 1.38 -2.10
N SER A 341 31.25 2.50 -1.36
CA SER A 341 32.45 3.35 -1.43
C SER A 341 33.69 2.60 -0.91
N GLY A 342 34.79 2.66 -1.66
CA GLY A 342 35.99 1.80 -1.61
C GLY A 342 36.85 1.76 -0.33
N ASP A 343 36.29 1.93 0.85
CA ASP A 343 36.93 1.57 2.12
C ASP A 343 36.70 0.08 2.44
N GLN A 344 37.48 -0.50 3.38
CA GLN A 344 37.47 -1.93 3.78
C GLN A 344 36.18 -2.37 4.51
N ASN A 345 35.04 -1.92 4.04
CA ASN A 345 33.73 -2.14 4.62
C ASN A 345 33.18 -3.49 4.16
N VAL A 346 32.75 -4.32 5.11
CA VAL A 346 31.97 -5.52 4.79
C VAL A 346 30.51 -5.15 4.84
N ILE A 347 29.78 -5.42 3.76
CA ILE A 347 28.33 -5.21 3.68
C ILE A 347 27.66 -6.56 3.46
N ARG A 348 26.48 -6.75 4.08
CA ARG A 348 25.65 -7.94 3.88
C ARG A 348 24.20 -7.55 3.67
N LEU A 349 23.50 -8.38 2.90
CA LEU A 349 22.05 -8.44 2.88
C LEU A 349 21.59 -9.41 3.97
N ARG A 350 20.64 -8.99 4.80
CA ARG A 350 20.05 -9.81 5.85
C ARG A 350 18.55 -9.84 5.66
N VAL A 351 18.02 -11.05 5.73
CA VAL A 351 16.57 -11.31 5.75
C VAL A 351 16.28 -12.01 7.07
N GLU A 352 15.20 -11.63 7.73
CA GLU A 352 14.70 -12.33 8.90
C GLU A 352 13.79 -13.47 8.46
N LYS A 353 13.95 -14.63 9.09
CA LYS A 353 13.00 -15.70 8.88
C LYS A 353 11.64 -15.23 9.42
N PRO A 354 10.55 -15.48 8.67
CA PRO A 354 9.20 -15.18 9.12
C PRO A 354 8.79 -15.65 10.51
#